data_AF-A0AA88LL63-F1
#
_entry.id   AF-A0AA88LL63-F1
#
_cell.length_a   1.000
_cell.length_b   1.000
_cell.length_c   1.000
_cell.angle_alpha   90.00
_cell.angle_beta   90.00
_cell.angle_gamma   90.00
#
_symmetry.space_group_name_H-M   'P 1'
#
loop_
_entity.id
_entity.type
_entity.pdbx_description
1 polymer ?
#
loop_
_entity_poly.entity_id
_entity_poly.type
_entity_poly.pdbx_seq_one_letter_code
_entity_poly.pdbx_strand_id
1 'polypeptide(L)'
;MLLDFSQQLCDKLEQLVLSCASYNLLCLDETEPNSVSHFCVGQCQLGQLKLTTFRYCKPAPYLYQMDTGLYKRMRWNVEKLQDGQQTDKEQGGDSKEREAEIEYYFLCYEDIPNAHAESDWGRPGFSDGTVVRMWSIGQWVQVDPDPITENIQDWILCEVPQATYSRLLFLGSDEPSCVIATNYLQQLLLSWRTTD
;
A
#
# COMPACT_ATOMS: atom_id res chain seq x y z
N MET A 1 -17.41 9.85 15.23
CA MET A 1 -18.70 9.86 14.51
C MET A 1 -18.52 9.80 12.98
N LEU A 2 -17.85 10.76 12.33
CA LEU A 2 -17.62 10.69 10.87
C LEU A 2 -16.55 9.65 10.46
N LEU A 3 -15.46 9.55 11.22
CA LEU A 3 -14.40 8.56 11.00
C LEU A 3 -14.94 7.12 11.16
N ASP A 4 -15.74 6.89 12.18
CA ASP A 4 -16.38 5.58 12.42
C ASP A 4 -17.33 5.21 11.29
N PHE A 5 -18.06 6.18 10.75
CA PHE A 5 -18.93 5.97 9.60
C PHE A 5 -18.14 5.65 8.33
N SER A 6 -17.02 6.34 8.09
CA SER A 6 -16.11 6.04 6.98
C SER A 6 -15.55 4.62 7.08
N GLN A 7 -15.14 4.20 8.28
CA GLN A 7 -14.69 2.83 8.51
C GLN A 7 -15.80 1.81 8.23
N GLN A 8 -17.02 2.04 8.74
CA GLN A 8 -18.16 1.16 8.49
C GLN A 8 -18.49 1.06 7.00
N LEU A 9 -18.42 2.16 6.25
CA LEU A 9 -18.63 2.16 4.81
C LEU A 9 -17.56 1.32 4.09
N CYS A 10 -16.29 1.47 4.48
CA CYS A 10 -15.19 0.67 3.94
C CYS A 10 -15.41 -0.83 4.18
N ASP A 11 -15.85 -1.20 5.39
CA ASP A 11 -16.09 -2.60 5.75
C ASP A 11 -17.29 -3.15 4.99
N LYS A 12 -18.38 -2.38 4.83
CA LYS A 12 -19.54 -2.80 4.03
C LYS A 12 -19.20 -2.97 2.55
N LEU A 13 -18.37 -2.09 2.00
CA LEU A 13 -17.92 -2.20 0.61
C LEU A 13 -17.03 -3.43 0.41
N GLU A 14 -16.08 -3.68 1.32
CA GLU A 14 -15.26 -4.90 1.26
C GLU A 14 -16.12 -6.17 1.33
N GLN A 15 -17.09 -6.23 2.25
CA GLN A 15 -18.00 -7.37 2.37
C GLN A 15 -18.84 -7.57 1.09
N LEU A 16 -19.28 -6.49 0.44
CA LEU A 16 -19.98 -6.59 -0.83
C LEU A 16 -19.07 -7.19 -1.92
N VAL A 17 -17.84 -6.70 -2.05
CA VAL A 17 -16.87 -7.20 -3.04
C VAL A 17 -16.55 -8.67 -2.80
N LEU A 18 -16.30 -9.06 -1.54
CA LEU A 18 -16.07 -10.45 -1.16
C LEU A 18 -17.28 -11.35 -1.43
N SER A 19 -18.49 -10.85 -1.18
CA SER A 19 -19.73 -11.57 -1.48
C SER A 19 -19.85 -11.83 -2.99
N CYS A 20 -19.70 -10.80 -3.82
CA CYS A 20 -19.71 -10.94 -5.28
C CYS A 20 -18.66 -11.94 -5.79
N ALA A 21 -17.45 -11.89 -5.23
CA ALA A 21 -16.38 -12.85 -5.57
C ALA A 21 -16.73 -14.29 -5.18
N SER A 22 -17.44 -14.50 -4.06
CA SER A 22 -17.86 -15.85 -3.64
C SER A 22 -18.90 -16.47 -4.58
N TYR A 23 -19.68 -15.64 -5.29
CA TYR A 23 -20.57 -16.07 -6.37
C TYR A 23 -19.89 -16.12 -7.75
N ASN A 24 -18.55 -15.97 -7.81
CA ASN A 24 -17.76 -15.91 -9.05
C ASN A 24 -18.17 -14.78 -10.01
N LEU A 25 -18.76 -13.69 -9.49
CA LEU A 25 -19.11 -12.52 -10.29
C LEU A 25 -17.91 -11.60 -10.55
N LEU A 26 -16.87 -11.69 -9.70
CA LEU A 26 -15.65 -10.90 -9.75
C LEU A 26 -14.43 -11.79 -9.46
N CYS A 27 -13.32 -11.54 -10.12
CA CYS A 27 -12.01 -12.08 -9.74
C CYS A 27 -11.32 -11.13 -8.76
N LEU A 28 -10.68 -11.65 -7.72
CA LEU A 28 -9.91 -10.84 -6.75
C LEU A 28 -8.41 -11.10 -6.85
N ASP A 29 -7.99 -11.91 -7.81
CA ASP A 29 -6.59 -12.24 -8.04
C ASP A 29 -5.88 -11.07 -8.72
N GLU A 30 -4.93 -10.43 -8.05
CA GLU A 30 -4.21 -9.28 -8.59
C GLU A 30 -3.41 -9.62 -9.85
N THR A 31 -3.15 -10.90 -10.13
CA THR A 31 -2.49 -11.31 -11.36
C THR A 31 -3.38 -11.28 -12.59
N GLU A 32 -4.70 -11.24 -12.39
CA GLU A 32 -5.68 -11.18 -13.47
C GLU A 32 -5.96 -9.72 -13.87
N PRO A 33 -5.81 -9.34 -15.15
CA PRO A 33 -5.99 -7.95 -15.60
C PRO A 33 -7.37 -7.35 -15.31
N ASN A 34 -8.41 -8.19 -15.26
CA ASN A 34 -9.80 -7.78 -15.00
C ASN A 34 -10.23 -7.98 -13.55
N SER A 35 -9.27 -8.13 -12.63
CA SER A 35 -9.56 -8.33 -11.22
C SER A 35 -9.98 -7.05 -10.50
N VAL A 36 -10.72 -7.25 -9.41
CA VAL A 36 -11.09 -6.21 -8.44
C VAL A 36 -10.39 -6.52 -7.12
N SER A 37 -9.06 -6.72 -7.18
CA SER A 37 -8.24 -7.08 -6.02
C SER A 37 -8.24 -6.01 -4.92
N HIS A 38 -8.46 -4.75 -5.29
CA HIS A 38 -8.52 -3.59 -4.39
C HIS A 38 -9.54 -2.55 -4.87
N PHE A 39 -9.96 -1.67 -3.97
CA PHE A 39 -10.83 -0.54 -4.28
C PHE A 39 -10.30 0.77 -3.69
N CYS A 40 -10.63 1.89 -4.31
CA CYS A 40 -10.32 3.22 -3.80
C CYS A 40 -11.25 3.55 -2.62
N VAL A 41 -10.66 3.85 -1.48
CA VAL A 41 -11.38 4.29 -0.27
C VAL A 41 -11.72 5.78 -0.36
N GLY A 42 -10.80 6.58 -0.88
CA GLY A 42 -10.98 8.02 -1.00
C GLY A 42 -9.67 8.79 -1.11
N GLN A 43 -9.79 10.11 -1.13
CA GLN A 43 -8.66 11.04 -1.23
C GLN A 43 -8.71 12.07 -0.11
N CYS A 44 -7.54 12.46 0.39
CA CYS A 44 -7.41 13.57 1.34
C CYS A 44 -6.16 14.40 1.01
N GLN A 45 -6.18 15.66 1.40
CA GLN A 45 -5.06 16.57 1.21
C GLN A 45 -4.41 16.88 2.56
N LEU A 46 -3.09 16.78 2.59
CA LEU A 46 -2.24 17.06 3.75
C LEU A 46 -1.22 18.14 3.35
N GLY A 47 -1.59 19.42 3.48
CA GLY A 47 -0.78 20.54 2.94
C GLY A 47 -0.57 20.41 1.43
N GLN A 48 0.69 20.33 0.99
CA GLN A 48 1.07 20.11 -0.42
C GLN A 48 1.06 18.64 -0.85
N LEU A 49 0.65 17.70 0.00
CA LEU A 49 0.52 16.30 -0.39
C LEU A 49 -0.94 15.94 -0.63
N LYS A 50 -1.20 15.22 -1.71
CA LYS A 50 -2.47 14.56 -1.96
C LYS A 50 -2.30 13.07 -1.73
N LEU A 51 -3.12 12.51 -0.84
CA LEU A 51 -3.11 11.10 -0.50
C LEU A 51 -4.34 10.43 -1.10
N THR A 52 -4.13 9.40 -1.91
CA THR A 52 -5.20 8.51 -2.39
C THR A 52 -5.06 7.15 -1.73
N THR A 53 -6.11 6.70 -1.03
CA THR A 53 -6.11 5.45 -0.25
C THR A 53 -6.81 4.34 -1.00
N PHE A 54 -6.19 3.16 -1.01
CA PHE A 54 -6.74 1.93 -1.58
C PHE A 54 -6.69 0.80 -0.55
N ARG A 55 -7.70 -0.07 -0.57
CA ARG A 55 -7.79 -1.25 0.31
C ARG A 55 -7.86 -2.53 -0.52
N TYR A 56 -7.03 -3.49 -0.15
CA TYR A 56 -7.00 -4.82 -0.76
C TYR A 56 -8.04 -5.73 -0.12
N CYS A 57 -8.82 -6.42 -0.96
CA CYS A 57 -9.91 -7.31 -0.55
C CYS A 57 -9.40 -8.67 -0.08
N LYS A 58 -8.22 -9.08 -0.54
CA LYS A 58 -7.54 -10.32 -0.13
C LYS A 58 -6.06 -10.04 0.11
N PRO A 59 -5.38 -10.86 0.94
CA PRO A 59 -3.93 -10.84 0.99
C PRO A 59 -3.35 -11.00 -0.41
N ALA A 60 -2.52 -10.05 -0.80
CA ALA A 60 -1.82 -10.08 -2.07
C ALA A 60 -0.32 -9.93 -1.80
N PRO A 61 0.55 -10.78 -2.37
CA PRO A 61 1.99 -10.66 -2.19
C PRO A 61 2.47 -9.25 -2.51
N TYR A 62 3.41 -8.75 -1.69
CA TYR A 62 3.98 -7.42 -1.88
C TYR A 62 4.64 -7.27 -3.26
N LEU A 63 5.36 -8.31 -3.70
CA LEU A 63 5.91 -8.41 -5.05
C LEU A 63 5.17 -9.48 -5.85
N TYR A 64 4.95 -9.20 -7.13
CA TYR A 64 4.16 -10.05 -8.02
C TYR A 64 4.79 -11.45 -8.26
N GLN A 65 6.11 -11.54 -8.45
CA GLN A 65 6.79 -12.79 -8.77
C GLN A 65 7.37 -13.54 -7.56
N MET A 66 7.54 -12.86 -6.43
CA MET A 66 8.22 -13.43 -5.28
C MET A 66 7.35 -13.30 -4.04
N ASP A 67 6.92 -14.43 -3.51
CA ASP A 67 6.33 -14.45 -2.18
C ASP A 67 7.44 -14.23 -1.15
N THR A 68 7.54 -12.98 -0.71
CA THR A 68 8.47 -12.54 0.33
C THR A 68 7.95 -12.84 1.74
N GLY A 69 6.75 -13.45 1.87
CA GLY A 69 6.02 -13.57 3.12
C GLY A 69 5.38 -12.26 3.59
N LEU A 70 5.48 -11.20 2.78
CA LEU A 70 4.89 -9.89 3.05
C LEU A 70 3.66 -9.68 2.16
N TYR A 71 2.50 -9.41 2.77
CA TYR A 71 1.23 -9.29 2.08
C TYR A 71 0.60 -7.93 2.27
N LYS A 72 0.13 -7.34 1.18
CA LYS A 72 -0.50 -6.02 1.13
C LYS A 72 -1.90 -6.07 1.72
N ARG A 73 -2.23 -5.02 2.49
CA ARG A 73 -3.58 -4.77 2.99
C ARG A 73 -4.13 -3.42 2.54
N MET A 74 -3.27 -2.41 2.48
CA MET A 74 -3.62 -1.08 1.96
C MET A 74 -2.47 -0.49 1.16
N ARG A 75 -2.81 0.41 0.23
CA ARG A 75 -1.87 1.25 -0.51
C ARG A 75 -2.27 2.71 -0.37
N TRP A 76 -1.29 3.58 -0.22
CA TRP A 76 -1.44 5.01 -0.37
C TRP A 76 -0.57 5.51 -1.51
N ASN A 77 -1.17 6.27 -2.41
CA ASN A 77 -0.45 7.06 -3.40
C ASN A 77 -0.31 8.46 -2.83
N VAL A 78 0.93 8.94 -2.71
CA VAL A 78 1.25 10.24 -2.14
C VAL A 78 1.83 11.11 -3.25
N GLU A 79 1.02 12.04 -3.74
CA GLU A 79 1.39 12.96 -4.82
C GLU A 79 1.86 14.29 -4.21
N LYS A 80 3.02 14.79 -4.64
CA LYS A 80 3.48 16.15 -4.31
C LYS A 80 2.82 17.17 -5.24
N LEU A 81 1.96 18.02 -4.68
CA LEU A 81 1.35 19.15 -5.37
C LEU A 81 2.41 20.25 -5.50
N GLN A 82 2.74 20.63 -6.74
CA GLN A 82 3.58 21.81 -6.97
C GLN A 82 2.77 23.07 -6.65
N ASP A 83 3.30 23.95 -5.80
CA ASP A 83 2.70 25.26 -5.59
C ASP A 83 2.73 26.02 -6.91
N GLY A 84 1.55 26.33 -7.43
CA GLY A 84 1.38 27.23 -8.56
C GLY A 84 1.75 28.67 -8.18
N GLN A 85 3.03 28.96 -7.98
CA GLN A 85 3.57 30.31 -8.13
C GLN A 85 4.19 30.43 -9.52
N GLN A 86 3.30 30.41 -10.50
CA GLN A 86 3.53 31.00 -11.80
C GLN A 86 3.37 32.52 -11.59
N THR A 87 4.42 33.18 -11.09
CA THR A 87 4.51 34.63 -11.27
C THR A 87 4.55 34.90 -12.77
N ASP A 88 3.58 35.67 -13.24
CA ASP A 88 3.56 36.29 -14.57
C ASP A 88 4.96 36.71 -14.98
N LYS A 89 5.53 36.01 -15.97
CA LYS A 89 6.52 36.55 -16.89
C LYS A 89 6.56 35.67 -18.13
N GLU A 90 5.95 36.24 -19.16
CA GLU A 90 6.08 35.89 -20.57
C GLU A 90 7.53 35.50 -20.92
N GLN A 91 7.74 34.27 -21.39
CA GLN A 91 8.53 33.97 -22.59
C GLN A 91 8.45 32.47 -22.89
N GLY A 92 8.16 32.16 -24.15
CA GLY A 92 7.88 30.82 -24.63
C GLY A 92 9.02 29.82 -24.42
N GLY A 93 8.62 28.58 -24.17
CA GLY A 93 9.51 27.44 -24.05
C GLY A 93 8.82 26.33 -23.29
N ASP A 94 8.17 25.43 -24.03
CA ASP A 94 7.82 24.05 -23.67
C ASP A 94 7.57 23.83 -22.17
N SER A 95 6.36 24.14 -21.71
CA SER A 95 5.90 23.79 -20.36
C SER A 95 5.80 22.26 -20.30
N LYS A 96 6.93 21.60 -20.08
CA LYS A 96 6.96 20.21 -19.62
C LYS A 96 6.18 20.21 -18.31
N GLU A 97 4.93 19.75 -18.36
CA GLU A 97 4.20 19.28 -17.19
C GLU A 97 5.17 18.34 -16.46
N ARG A 98 5.80 18.83 -15.40
CA ARG A 98 6.59 17.97 -14.53
C ARG A 98 5.58 17.04 -13.88
N GLU A 99 5.50 15.81 -14.37
CA GLU A 99 4.68 14.75 -13.79
C GLU A 99 4.85 14.79 -12.28
N ALA A 100 3.73 14.84 -11.55
CA ALA A 100 3.78 14.86 -10.10
C ALA A 100 4.49 13.60 -9.62
N GLU A 101 5.57 13.77 -8.85
CA GLU A 101 6.26 12.65 -8.23
C GLU A 101 5.28 11.94 -7.29
N ILE A 102 4.99 10.67 -7.59
CA ILE A 102 4.09 9.83 -6.79
C ILE A 102 4.94 8.84 -6.01
N GLU A 103 4.84 8.93 -4.69
CA GLU A 103 5.41 7.95 -3.78
C GLU A 103 4.34 6.95 -3.36
N TYR A 104 4.70 5.68 -3.27
CA TYR A 104 3.79 4.61 -2.88
C TYR A 104 4.13 4.06 -1.49
N TYR A 105 3.12 3.99 -0.64
CA TYR A 105 3.23 3.44 0.71
C TYR A 105 2.24 2.31 0.87
N PHE A 106 2.59 1.30 1.68
CA PHE A 106 1.78 0.12 1.87
C PHE A 106 1.68 -0.25 3.35
N LEU A 107 0.47 -0.61 3.76
CA LEU A 107 0.24 -1.39 4.98
C LEU A 107 0.39 -2.84 4.59
N CYS A 108 1.35 -3.51 5.18
CA CYS A 108 1.59 -4.91 4.95
C CYS A 108 1.54 -5.68 6.27
N TYR A 109 1.28 -6.98 6.16
CA TYR A 109 1.53 -7.91 7.24
C TYR A 109 2.51 -9.00 6.82
N GLU A 110 3.18 -9.57 7.81
CA GLU A 110 3.99 -10.77 7.68
C GLU A 110 3.64 -11.73 8.81
N ASP A 111 3.61 -13.04 8.54
CA ASP A 111 3.31 -14.05 9.55
C ASP A 111 4.64 -14.59 10.11
N ILE A 112 4.98 -14.22 11.35
CA ILE A 112 6.27 -14.54 12.00
C ILE A 112 6.12 -15.76 12.91
N PRO A 113 7.04 -16.73 12.90
CA PRO A 113 7.00 -17.87 13.83
C PRO A 113 6.92 -17.44 15.29
N ASN A 114 5.94 -17.97 16.01
CA ASN A 114 5.75 -17.73 17.44
C ASN A 114 6.79 -18.54 18.24
N ALA A 115 7.80 -17.86 18.77
CA ALA A 115 8.85 -18.50 19.59
C ALA A 115 8.34 -19.13 20.89
N HIS A 116 7.11 -18.81 21.31
CA HIS A 116 6.46 -19.34 22.51
C HIS A 116 5.45 -20.45 22.23
N ALA A 117 5.29 -20.88 20.97
CA ALA A 117 4.55 -22.09 20.66
C ALA A 117 5.38 -23.30 21.14
N GLU A 118 5.14 -23.72 22.38
CA GLU A 118 5.71 -24.96 22.90
C GLU A 118 5.44 -26.07 21.87
N SER A 119 6.50 -26.82 21.57
CA SER A 119 6.52 -27.84 20.55
C SER A 119 5.62 -29.02 20.95
N ASP A 120 4.31 -28.89 20.77
CA ASP A 120 3.34 -29.96 21.00
C ASP A 120 3.35 -30.93 19.81
N TRP A 121 4.46 -31.68 19.69
CA TRP A 121 4.71 -32.72 18.69
C TRP A 121 3.83 -33.96 18.89
N GLY A 122 2.50 -33.82 19.02
CA GLY A 122 1.67 -34.94 19.46
C GLY A 122 0.18 -35.00 19.10
N ARG A 123 -0.45 -33.97 18.53
CA ARG A 123 -1.88 -34.07 18.16
C ARG A 123 -2.19 -33.59 16.74
N PRO A 124 -2.84 -34.44 15.90
CA PRO A 124 -3.31 -34.01 14.60
C PRO A 124 -4.60 -33.21 14.77
N GLY A 125 -4.52 -31.91 14.53
CA GLY A 125 -5.67 -31.01 14.42
C GLY A 125 -5.57 -29.82 15.36
N PHE A 126 -5.48 -28.62 14.76
CA PHE A 126 -5.40 -27.29 15.38
C PHE A 126 -4.00 -26.81 15.80
N SER A 127 -3.25 -26.28 14.83
CA SER A 127 -2.03 -25.50 15.05
C SER A 127 -2.23 -24.09 14.50
N ASP A 128 -3.15 -23.33 15.11
CA ASP A 128 -3.40 -21.91 14.80
C ASP A 128 -2.52 -20.97 15.66
N GLY A 129 -1.63 -21.53 16.49
CA GLY A 129 -0.77 -20.79 17.43
C GLY A 129 0.70 -20.64 16.99
N THR A 130 1.07 -21.14 15.82
CA THR A 130 2.48 -21.27 15.39
C THR A 130 3.06 -19.99 14.79
N VAL A 131 2.22 -19.06 14.34
CA VAL A 131 2.65 -17.81 13.71
C VAL A 131 1.86 -16.63 14.28
N VAL A 132 2.54 -15.51 14.49
CA VAL A 132 1.96 -14.23 14.89
C VAL A 132 2.04 -13.31 13.69
N ARG A 133 0.88 -12.82 13.27
CA ARG A 133 0.80 -11.79 12.23
C ARG A 133 1.31 -10.47 12.77
N MET A 134 2.28 -9.86 12.09
CA MET A 134 2.81 -8.54 12.44
C MET A 134 2.52 -7.54 11.32
N TRP A 135 2.06 -6.36 11.71
CA TRP A 135 1.66 -5.28 10.81
C TRP A 135 2.73 -4.19 10.76
N SER A 136 2.97 -3.66 9.57
CA SER A 136 3.86 -2.52 9.38
C SER A 136 3.45 -1.62 8.20
N ILE A 137 3.86 -0.35 8.28
CA ILE A 137 3.78 0.60 7.17
C ILE A 137 5.18 0.76 6.60
N GLY A 138 5.27 0.73 5.27
CA GLY A 138 6.52 0.87 4.54
C GLY A 138 6.34 1.55 3.20
N GLN A 139 7.43 2.13 2.72
CA GLN A 139 7.51 2.74 1.40
C GLN A 139 7.94 1.69 0.38
N TRP A 140 7.35 1.75 -0.81
CA TRP A 140 7.83 1.04 -1.97
C TRP A 140 8.95 1.83 -2.62
N VAL A 141 10.10 1.19 -2.76
CA VAL A 141 11.31 1.79 -3.32
C VAL A 141 11.71 0.97 -4.54
N GLN A 142 11.60 1.59 -5.72
CA GLN A 142 12.04 1.00 -6.98
C GLN A 142 13.54 0.64 -6.91
N VAL A 143 13.89 -0.58 -7.30
CA VAL A 143 15.27 -1.08 -7.33
C VAL A 143 15.74 -1.35 -8.76
N ASP A 144 14.92 -2.06 -9.54
CA ASP A 144 15.26 -2.51 -10.89
C ASP A 144 13.97 -2.48 -11.73
N PRO A 145 13.87 -1.69 -12.80
CA PRO A 145 14.89 -0.80 -13.34
C PRO A 145 15.27 0.35 -12.39
N ASP A 146 16.54 0.77 -12.38
CA ASP A 146 17.01 1.91 -11.57
C ASP A 146 16.40 3.22 -12.10
N PRO A 147 15.63 3.96 -11.28
CA PRO A 147 14.93 5.16 -11.74
C PRO A 147 15.84 6.34 -12.09
N ILE A 148 17.11 6.30 -11.69
CA ILE A 148 18.10 7.37 -11.90
C ILE A 148 19.02 7.01 -13.06
N THR A 149 19.47 5.76 -13.14
CA THR A 149 20.56 5.38 -14.06
C THR A 149 20.07 4.72 -15.35
N GLU A 150 18.90 4.09 -15.34
CA GLU A 150 18.41 3.31 -16.47
C GLU A 150 17.45 4.09 -17.38
N ASN A 151 17.42 3.71 -18.64
CA ASN A 151 16.69 4.42 -19.67
C ASN A 151 15.37 3.71 -20.02
N ILE A 152 14.49 4.38 -20.77
CA ILE A 152 13.15 3.85 -21.08
C ILE A 152 13.15 2.46 -21.75
N GLN A 153 14.22 2.08 -22.46
CA GLN A 153 14.33 0.74 -23.07
C GLN A 153 14.49 -0.33 -21.99
N ASP A 154 15.29 -0.07 -20.96
CA ASP A 154 15.46 -0.98 -19.82
C ASP A 154 14.11 -1.18 -19.12
N TRP A 155 13.33 -0.10 -18.98
CA TRP A 155 11.95 -0.14 -18.45
C TRP A 155 10.98 -0.93 -19.31
N ILE A 156 11.04 -0.80 -20.64
CA ILE A 156 10.15 -1.53 -21.56
C ILE A 156 10.53 -3.01 -21.62
N LEU A 157 11.82 -3.33 -21.51
CA LEU A 157 12.34 -4.70 -21.58
C LEU A 157 12.27 -5.41 -20.22
N CYS A 158 12.08 -4.68 -19.13
CA CYS A 158 11.87 -5.25 -17.82
C CYS A 158 10.53 -6.00 -17.77
N GLU A 159 10.58 -7.32 -17.63
CA GLU A 159 9.37 -8.14 -17.53
C GLU A 159 8.59 -7.83 -16.25
N VAL A 160 9.27 -7.66 -15.12
CA VAL A 160 8.68 -7.31 -13.82
C VAL A 160 9.62 -6.43 -13.01
N PRO A 161 9.24 -5.17 -12.71
CA PRO A 161 10.01 -4.30 -11.85
C PRO A 161 10.19 -4.88 -10.45
N GLN A 162 11.42 -4.79 -9.93
CA GLN A 162 11.76 -5.12 -8.56
C GLN A 162 11.71 -3.89 -7.68
N ALA A 163 11.25 -4.10 -6.45
CA ALA A 163 11.20 -3.08 -5.45
C ALA A 163 11.50 -3.64 -4.06
N THR A 164 12.00 -2.76 -3.20
CA THR A 164 12.20 -3.07 -1.78
C THR A 164 11.10 -2.44 -0.95
N TYR A 165 10.65 -3.18 0.06
CA TYR A 165 9.81 -2.65 1.13
C TYR A 165 10.68 -1.97 2.19
N SER A 166 10.79 -0.64 2.11
CA SER A 166 11.44 0.14 3.17
C SER A 166 10.48 0.29 4.34
N ARG A 167 10.62 -0.57 5.36
CA ARG A 167 9.76 -0.55 6.55
C ARG A 167 10.00 0.73 7.37
N LEU A 168 8.95 1.51 7.58
CA LEU A 168 9.02 2.81 8.26
C LEU A 168 8.45 2.76 9.68
N LEU A 169 7.37 2.02 9.87
CA LEU A 169 6.67 1.95 11.15
C LEU A 169 6.15 0.55 11.42
N PHE A 170 6.46 0.03 12.60
CA PHE A 170 5.95 -1.24 13.10
C PHE A 170 4.71 -1.00 13.97
N LEU A 171 3.62 -1.72 13.71
CA LEU A 171 2.32 -1.52 14.38
C LEU A 171 1.97 -2.63 15.37
N GLY A 172 2.67 -3.77 15.34
CA GLY A 172 2.40 -4.88 16.24
C GLY A 172 1.47 -5.93 15.63
N SER A 173 0.77 -6.69 16.47
CA SER A 173 -0.03 -7.85 16.03
C SER A 173 -1.47 -7.53 15.62
N ASP A 174 -2.01 -6.42 16.12
CA ASP A 174 -3.40 -6.06 15.89
C ASP A 174 -3.56 -5.36 14.53
N GLU A 175 -4.50 -5.84 13.71
CA GLU A 175 -4.79 -5.21 12.42
C GLU A 175 -5.33 -3.79 12.66
N PRO A 176 -4.66 -2.74 12.16
CA PRO A 176 -5.18 -1.39 12.27
C PRO A 176 -6.40 -1.22 11.34
N SER A 177 -7.38 -0.45 11.79
CA SER A 177 -8.47 -0.04 10.89
C SER A 177 -7.94 0.84 9.75
N CYS A 178 -8.69 0.94 8.66
CA CYS A 178 -8.32 1.77 7.50
C CYS A 178 -8.06 3.23 7.91
N VAL A 179 -8.89 3.76 8.79
CA VAL A 179 -8.74 5.11 9.34
C VAL A 179 -7.48 5.24 10.20
N ILE A 180 -7.26 4.30 11.12
CA ILE A 180 -6.12 4.34 12.04
C ILE A 180 -4.80 4.21 11.25
N ALA A 181 -4.72 3.27 10.31
CA ALA A 181 -3.56 3.09 9.45
C ALA A 181 -3.24 4.34 8.63
N THR A 182 -4.27 4.99 8.07
CA THR A 182 -4.09 6.23 7.31
C THR A 182 -3.61 7.38 8.22
N ASN A 183 -4.12 7.47 9.46
CA ASN A 183 -3.63 8.44 10.43
C ASN A 183 -2.14 8.24 10.78
N TYR A 184 -1.70 6.99 10.97
CA TYR A 184 -0.28 6.70 11.21
C TYR A 184 0.59 7.15 10.03
N LEU A 185 0.19 6.87 8.79
CA LEU A 185 0.93 7.35 7.63
C LEU A 185 0.99 8.88 7.58
N GLN A 186 -0.13 9.56 7.82
CA GLN A 186 -0.15 11.03 7.82
C GLN A 186 0.81 11.61 8.88
N GLN A 187 0.87 11.01 10.07
CA GLN A 187 1.82 11.41 11.11
C GLN A 187 3.28 11.23 10.67
N LEU A 188 3.60 10.10 10.03
CA LEU A 188 4.93 9.85 9.46
C LEU A 188 5.30 10.94 8.44
N LEU A 189 4.42 11.20 7.46
CA LEU A 189 4.64 12.19 6.42
C LEU A 189 4.79 13.62 6.98
N LEU A 190 4.04 13.96 8.03
CA LEU A 190 4.17 15.26 8.71
C LEU A 190 5.49 15.39 9.45
N SER A 191 5.96 14.31 10.10
CA SER A 191 7.21 14.34 10.85
C SER A 191 8.43 14.61 9.96
N TRP A 192 8.46 14.04 8.75
CA TRP A 192 9.57 14.24 7.81
C TRP A 192 9.64 15.67 7.28
N ARG A 193 8.51 16.37 7.20
CA ARG A 193 8.52 17.79 6.84
C ARG A 193 9.09 18.71 7.92
N THR A 194 9.19 18.25 9.16
CA THR A 194 9.79 19.06 10.23
C THR A 194 11.32 18.91 10.32
N THR A 195 11.89 18.00 9.53
CA THR A 195 13.34 17.72 9.49
C THR A 195 14.06 18.30 8.27
N ASP A 196 13.32 18.93 7.35
CA ASP A 196 13.85 19.75 6.24
C ASP A 196 13.79 21.24 6.60
#